data_AF-A0A3D3HFW8-F1
#
_entry.id   AF-A0A3D3HFW8-F1
#
_cell.length_a   1.000
_cell.length_b   1.000
_cell.length_c   1.000
_cell.angle_alpha   90.00
_cell.angle_beta   90.00
_cell.angle_gamma   90.00
#
_symmetry.space_group_name_H-M   'P 1'
#
loop_
_entity.id
_entity.type
_entity.pdbx_description
1 polymer ?
#
loop_
_entity_poly.entity_id
_entity_poly.type
_entity_poly.pdbx_seq_one_letter_code
_entity_poly.pdbx_strand_id
1 'polypeptide(L)'
;MIHCTTAGTRGILSATGATEIIGAGLVNAGAVASYISALRPEKVTLVAMGYRGTESADEDLLCANYIKDMLQGREPDITGSIRELRTGSGNRFFRTENLDFSPPTDFFLCTDINRFNFVLRAIITNAGYAEIIRLDMDH
;
A
#
# COMPACT_ATOMS: atom_id res chain seq x y z
N MET A 1 -0.33 5.82 19.13
CA MET A 1 0.00 4.49 18.58
C MET A 1 1.37 4.59 17.93
N ILE A 2 2.28 3.66 18.20
CA ILE A 2 3.63 3.62 17.58
C ILE A 2 3.74 2.28 16.85
N HIS A 3 4.02 2.32 15.55
CA HIS A 3 4.27 1.13 14.74
C HIS A 3 5.74 1.06 14.35
N CYS A 4 6.32 -0.14 14.46
CA CYS A 4 7.64 -0.44 13.96
C CYS A 4 7.54 -1.62 13.00
N THR A 5 7.80 -1.38 11.72
CA THR A 5 7.81 -2.41 10.67
C THR A 5 9.11 -2.30 9.88
N THR A 6 9.66 -3.42 9.43
CA THR A 6 11.00 -3.39 8.82
C THR A 6 10.97 -2.74 7.44
N ALA A 7 10.14 -3.22 6.52
CA ALA A 7 10.09 -2.71 5.15
C ALA A 7 9.46 -1.32 5.08
N GLY A 8 8.25 -1.16 5.64
CA GLY A 8 7.46 0.07 5.54
C GLY A 8 8.17 1.31 6.10
N THR A 9 8.71 1.22 7.33
CA THR A 9 9.40 2.38 7.93
C THR A 9 10.70 2.73 7.18
N ARG A 10 11.47 1.74 6.73
CA ARG A 10 12.68 1.98 5.93
C ARG A 10 12.35 2.62 4.58
N GLY A 11 11.26 2.20 3.94
CA GLY A 11 10.77 2.80 2.70
C GLY A 11 10.47 4.28 2.86
N ILE A 12 9.71 4.63 3.91
CA ILE A 12 9.41 6.03 4.23
C ILE A 12 10.69 6.83 4.50
N LEU A 13 11.56 6.35 5.40
CA LEU A 13 12.78 7.07 5.77
C LEU A 13 13.79 7.22 4.61
N SER A 14 13.71 6.35 3.61
CA SER A 14 14.59 6.40 2.42
C SER A 14 14.06 7.32 1.32
N ALA A 15 12.81 7.79 1.41
CA ALA A 15 12.18 8.67 0.43
C ALA A 15 12.54 10.16 0.64
N THR A 16 13.80 10.46 0.95
CA THR A 16 14.28 11.80 1.35
C THR A 16 14.17 12.88 0.26
N GLY A 17 14.07 12.47 -1.01
CA GLY A 17 13.88 13.37 -2.16
C GLY A 17 12.42 13.62 -2.55
N ALA A 18 11.46 13.01 -1.86
CA ALA A 18 10.04 13.17 -2.17
C ALA A 18 9.48 14.42 -1.48
N THR A 19 8.72 15.23 -2.22
CA THR A 19 7.95 16.36 -1.65
C THR A 19 6.75 15.89 -0.83
N GLU A 20 6.26 14.70 -1.12
CA GLU A 20 5.09 14.09 -0.52
C GLU A 20 5.31 12.57 -0.43
N ILE A 21 5.05 11.99 0.74
CA ILE A 21 5.12 10.55 0.96
C ILE A 21 3.74 10.10 1.45
N ILE A 22 3.14 9.15 0.76
CA ILE A 22 1.83 8.61 1.11
C ILE A 22 1.88 7.08 1.18
N GLY A 23 1.19 6.52 2.17
CA GLY A 23 0.98 5.09 2.32
C GLY A 23 -0.18 4.62 1.45
N ALA A 24 0.05 3.53 0.72
CA ALA A 24 -0.92 2.93 -0.17
C ALA A 24 -1.01 1.42 0.03
N GLY A 25 -2.22 0.89 -0.08
CA GLY A 25 -2.54 -0.53 -0.14
C GLY A 25 -3.82 -0.73 -0.97
N LEU A 26 -4.16 -1.98 -1.30
CA LEU A 26 -5.37 -2.28 -2.08
C LEU A 26 -6.63 -1.66 -1.44
N VAL A 27 -6.67 -1.61 -0.11
CA VAL A 27 -7.78 -1.08 0.69
C VAL A 27 -8.04 0.42 0.53
N ASN A 28 -7.06 1.22 0.08
CA ASN A 28 -7.21 2.66 -0.11
C ASN A 28 -6.66 3.16 -1.46
N ALA A 29 -6.44 2.25 -2.40
CA ALA A 29 -5.76 2.56 -3.66
C ALA A 29 -6.51 3.62 -4.50
N GLY A 30 -7.84 3.58 -4.49
CA GLY A 30 -8.70 4.57 -5.17
C GLY A 30 -8.54 5.96 -4.57
N ALA A 31 -8.59 6.07 -3.23
CA ALA A 31 -8.36 7.34 -2.53
C ALA A 31 -6.96 7.92 -2.84
N VAL A 32 -5.94 7.04 -2.88
CA VAL A 32 -4.57 7.42 -3.25
C VAL A 32 -4.51 7.91 -4.69
N ALA A 33 -5.12 7.22 -5.65
CA ALA A 33 -5.13 7.63 -7.05
C ALA A 33 -5.86 8.96 -7.26
N SER A 34 -7.02 9.15 -6.61
CA SER A 34 -7.76 10.42 -6.62
C SER A 34 -6.94 11.57 -6.03
N TYR A 35 -6.27 11.33 -4.89
CA TYR A 35 -5.42 12.33 -4.24
C TYR A 35 -4.26 12.77 -5.13
N ILE A 36 -3.51 11.82 -5.70
CA ILE A 36 -2.40 12.10 -6.62
C ILE A 36 -2.91 12.86 -7.85
N SER A 37 -4.05 12.44 -8.40
CA SER A 37 -4.64 13.07 -9.60
C SER A 37 -5.06 14.52 -9.34
N ALA A 38 -5.58 14.82 -8.14
CA ALA A 38 -5.92 16.18 -7.74
C ALA A 38 -4.67 17.06 -7.54
N LEU A 39 -3.61 16.49 -6.96
CA LEU A 39 -2.34 17.18 -6.72
C LEU A 39 -1.59 17.51 -8.03
N ARG A 40 -1.75 16.68 -9.08
CA ARG A 40 -1.06 16.79 -10.38
C ARG A 40 0.47 16.98 -10.25
N PRO A 41 1.17 16.08 -9.55
CA PRO A 41 2.63 16.18 -9.43
C PRO A 41 3.31 15.92 -10.78
N GLU A 42 4.49 16.53 -10.99
CA GLU A 42 5.31 16.30 -12.19
C GLU A 42 5.79 14.85 -12.30
N LYS A 43 6.04 14.20 -11.16
CA LYS A 43 6.54 12.83 -11.08
C LYS A 43 5.88 12.07 -9.94
N VAL A 44 5.43 10.86 -10.24
CA VAL A 44 4.95 9.88 -9.26
C VAL A 44 5.91 8.70 -9.25
N THR A 45 6.33 8.29 -8.06
CA THR A 45 7.11 7.05 -7.86
C THR A 45 6.29 6.11 -7.00
N LEU A 46 5.90 4.95 -7.56
CA LEU A 46 5.22 3.91 -6.82
C LEU A 46 6.26 2.91 -6.31
N VAL A 47 6.44 2.84 -5.00
CA VAL A 47 7.45 2.00 -4.36
C VAL A 47 6.80 0.74 -3.82
N ALA A 48 6.88 -0.35 -4.60
CA ALA A 48 6.51 -1.69 -4.13
C ALA A 48 7.61 -2.17 -3.16
N MET A 49 7.34 -2.14 -1.86
CA MET A 49 8.35 -2.33 -0.82
C MET A 49 8.91 -3.75 -0.78
N GLY A 50 8.11 -4.72 -1.18
CA GLY A 50 8.47 -6.12 -1.20
C GLY A 50 8.71 -6.69 0.20
N TYR A 51 9.22 -7.92 0.24
CA TYR A 51 9.69 -8.51 1.50
C TYR A 51 11.03 -7.89 1.87
N ARG A 52 11.00 -6.98 2.86
CA ARG A 52 12.18 -6.33 3.44
C ARG A 52 13.08 -5.59 2.43
N GLY A 53 12.54 -5.22 1.26
CA GLY A 53 13.31 -4.57 0.19
C GLY A 53 14.31 -5.49 -0.52
N THR A 54 14.24 -6.81 -0.32
CA THR A 54 15.14 -7.78 -0.94
C THR A 54 14.45 -8.62 -2.02
N GLU A 55 13.15 -8.87 -1.87
CA GLU A 55 12.36 -9.67 -2.80
C GLU A 55 11.08 -8.92 -3.16
N SER A 56 10.68 -9.00 -4.43
CA SER A 56 9.38 -8.48 -4.86
C SER A 56 8.25 -9.22 -4.16
N ALA A 57 7.23 -8.48 -3.72
CA ALA A 57 5.99 -9.06 -3.21
C ALA A 57 4.88 -8.84 -4.23
N ASP A 58 4.22 -9.93 -4.63
CA ASP A 58 3.19 -9.90 -5.67
C ASP A 58 2.04 -8.94 -5.32
N GLU A 59 1.69 -8.85 -4.04
CA GLU A 59 0.65 -7.95 -3.53
C GLU A 59 1.03 -6.47 -3.67
N ASP A 60 2.30 -6.12 -3.44
CA ASP A 60 2.80 -4.76 -3.56
C ASP A 60 2.87 -4.35 -5.03
N LEU A 61 3.31 -5.25 -5.91
CA LEU A 61 3.32 -5.04 -7.35
C LEU A 61 1.90 -4.90 -7.90
N LEU A 62 0.96 -5.73 -7.45
CA LEU A 62 -0.44 -5.63 -7.84
C LEU A 62 -1.02 -4.27 -7.43
N CYS A 63 -0.80 -3.84 -6.19
CA CYS A 63 -1.24 -2.53 -5.69
C CYS A 63 -0.64 -1.37 -6.51
N ALA A 64 0.67 -1.40 -6.75
CA ALA A 64 1.35 -0.37 -7.53
C ALA A 64 0.82 -0.31 -8.97
N ASN A 65 0.64 -1.45 -9.63
CA ASN A 65 0.07 -1.49 -10.99
C ASN A 65 -1.39 -1.01 -11.01
N TYR A 66 -2.19 -1.40 -10.01
CA TYR A 66 -3.58 -0.94 -9.88
C TYR A 66 -3.67 0.59 -9.76
N ILE A 67 -2.84 1.20 -8.91
CA ILE A 67 -2.77 2.66 -8.77
C ILE A 67 -2.29 3.31 -10.06
N LYS A 68 -1.24 2.78 -10.70
CA LYS A 68 -0.73 3.29 -11.98
C LYS A 68 -1.82 3.31 -13.04
N ASP A 69 -2.62 2.25 -13.14
CA ASP A 69 -3.71 2.15 -14.11
C ASP A 69 -4.78 3.22 -13.85
N MET A 70 -5.20 3.41 -12.60
CA MET A 70 -6.13 4.47 -12.23
C MET A 70 -5.60 5.88 -12.55
N LEU A 71 -4.32 6.14 -12.28
CA LEU A 71 -3.67 7.41 -12.65
C LEU A 71 -3.62 7.65 -14.17
N GLN A 72 -3.72 6.58 -14.97
CA GLN A 72 -3.80 6.63 -16.42
C GLN A 72 -5.24 6.62 -16.94
N GLY A 73 -6.23 6.81 -16.05
CA GLY A 73 -7.65 6.86 -16.40
C GLY A 73 -8.25 5.50 -16.74
N ARG A 74 -7.63 4.39 -16.31
CA ARG A 74 -8.16 3.04 -16.49
C ARG A 74 -8.85 2.56 -15.22
N GLU A 75 -9.81 1.65 -15.40
CA GLU A 75 -10.52 0.96 -14.31
C GLU A 75 -10.30 -0.56 -14.45
N PRO A 76 -9.11 -1.08 -14.05
CA PRO A 76 -8.82 -2.49 -14.21
C PRO A 76 -9.60 -3.35 -13.20
N ASP A 77 -10.18 -4.45 -13.67
CA ASP A 77 -10.69 -5.51 -12.80
C ASP A 77 -9.54 -6.42 -12.36
N ILE A 78 -9.18 -6.36 -11.07
CA ILE A 78 -8.10 -7.15 -10.46
C ILE A 78 -8.61 -8.34 -9.65
N THR A 79 -9.89 -8.69 -9.76
CA THR A 79 -10.50 -9.81 -9.02
C THR A 79 -9.79 -11.13 -9.32
N GLY A 80 -9.37 -11.34 -10.57
CA GLY A 80 -8.56 -12.50 -10.97
C GLY A 80 -7.22 -12.56 -10.26
N SER A 81 -6.46 -11.46 -10.27
CA SER A 81 -5.16 -11.36 -9.61
C SER A 81 -5.24 -11.55 -8.09
N ILE A 82 -6.31 -11.07 -7.44
CA ILE A 82 -6.52 -11.34 -6.01
C ILE A 82 -6.73 -12.83 -5.73
N ARG A 83 -7.46 -13.55 -6.60
CA ARG A 83 -7.61 -15.01 -6.47
C ARG A 83 -6.27 -15.72 -6.61
N GLU A 84 -5.44 -15.28 -7.56
CA GLU A 84 -4.08 -15.82 -7.75
C GLU A 84 -3.20 -15.56 -6.52
N LEU A 85 -3.23 -14.35 -5.95
CA LEU A 85 -2.53 -14.03 -4.69
C LEU A 85 -2.91 -15.00 -3.58
N ARG A 86 -4.20 -15.34 -3.44
CA ARG A 86 -4.68 -16.26 -2.40
C ARG A 86 -3.99 -17.62 -2.47
N THR A 87 -3.83 -18.14 -3.68
CA THR A 87 -3.21 -19.47 -3.92
C THR A 87 -1.69 -19.41 -4.01
N GLY A 88 -1.12 -18.24 -4.31
CA GLY A 88 0.31 -17.97 -4.40
C GLY A 88 0.91 -17.42 -3.10
N SER A 89 1.45 -16.20 -3.14
CA SER A 89 2.14 -15.55 -2.02
C SER A 89 1.26 -15.40 -0.75
N GLY A 90 -0.05 -15.25 -0.93
CA GLY A 90 -1.04 -15.15 0.13
C GLY A 90 -1.43 -16.48 0.78
N ASN A 91 -0.98 -17.63 0.25
CA ASN A 91 -1.30 -18.94 0.85
C ASN A 91 -0.80 -19.06 2.30
N ARG A 92 0.23 -18.26 2.67
CA ARG A 92 0.74 -18.21 4.05
C ARG A 92 -0.34 -17.86 5.09
N PHE A 93 -1.34 -17.06 4.74
CA PHE A 93 -2.44 -16.69 5.65
C PHE A 93 -3.37 -17.87 5.99
N PHE A 94 -3.32 -18.95 5.21
CA PHE A 94 -4.19 -20.11 5.35
C PHE A 94 -3.47 -21.32 5.97
N ARG A 95 -2.20 -21.18 6.35
CA ARG A 95 -1.45 -22.24 7.02
C ARG A 95 -1.73 -22.23 8.52
N THR A 96 -2.01 -23.41 9.08
CA THR A 96 -2.28 -23.58 10.51
C THR A 96 -1.15 -23.04 11.39
N GLU A 97 0.10 -23.19 10.93
CA GLU A 97 1.31 -22.71 11.62
C GLU A 97 1.39 -21.18 11.78
N ASN A 98 0.59 -20.43 11.02
CA ASN A 98 0.63 -18.97 10.97
C ASN A 98 -0.60 -18.28 11.60
N LEU A 99 -1.55 -19.03 12.14
CA LEU A 99 -2.84 -18.50 12.59
C LEU A 99 -2.73 -17.39 13.64
N ASP A 100 -1.72 -17.46 14.52
CA ASP A 100 -1.54 -16.51 15.61
C ASP A 100 -1.05 -15.13 15.16
N PHE A 101 -0.45 -15.03 13.96
CA PHE A 101 0.19 -13.78 13.48
C PHE A 101 -0.23 -13.34 12.08
N SER A 102 -0.82 -14.25 11.29
CA SER A 102 -1.39 -13.93 9.98
C SER A 102 -2.58 -14.85 9.69
N PRO A 103 -3.70 -14.68 10.41
CA PRO A 103 -4.91 -15.48 10.19
C PRO A 103 -5.52 -15.23 8.79
N PRO A 104 -6.37 -16.15 8.29
CA PRO A 104 -7.04 -16.00 7.01
C PRO A 104 -7.82 -14.69 6.85
N THR A 105 -8.33 -14.14 7.96
CA THR A 105 -9.05 -12.87 7.99
C THR A 105 -8.21 -11.72 7.47
N ASP A 106 -6.91 -11.71 7.72
CA ASP A 106 -6.02 -10.63 7.30
C ASP A 106 -5.88 -10.59 5.78
N PHE A 107 -5.88 -11.75 5.11
CA PHE A 107 -5.89 -11.79 3.64
C PHE A 107 -7.13 -11.08 3.09
N PHE A 108 -8.31 -11.40 3.62
CA PHE A 108 -9.56 -10.79 3.16
C PHE A 108 -9.63 -9.30 3.48
N LEU A 109 -9.16 -8.88 4.66
CA LEU A 109 -9.14 -7.46 5.04
C LEU A 109 -8.16 -6.65 4.19
N CYS A 110 -6.98 -7.18 3.90
CA CYS A 110 -5.97 -6.49 3.08
C CYS A 110 -6.30 -6.47 1.59
N THR A 111 -7.19 -7.34 1.12
CA THR A 111 -7.64 -7.43 -0.29
C THR A 111 -9.04 -6.86 -0.53
N ASP A 112 -9.64 -6.24 0.49
CA ASP A 112 -10.92 -5.51 0.39
C ASP A 112 -10.70 -4.17 -0.33
N ILE A 113 -10.71 -4.21 -1.66
CA ILE A 113 -10.31 -3.09 -2.52
C ILE A 113 -11.13 -1.84 -2.19
N ASN A 114 -10.45 -0.70 -2.02
CA ASN A 114 -11.06 0.61 -1.82
C ASN A 114 -12.04 0.68 -0.63
N ARG A 115 -11.88 -0.20 0.36
CA ARG A 115 -12.63 -0.16 1.64
C ARG A 115 -12.52 1.20 2.35
N PHE A 116 -11.40 1.88 2.21
CA PHE A 116 -11.11 3.14 2.90
C PHE A 116 -10.94 4.30 1.93
N ASN A 117 -11.65 5.39 2.20
CA ASN A 117 -11.59 6.62 1.43
C ASN A 117 -10.70 7.68 2.10
N PHE A 118 -9.47 7.30 2.46
CA PHE A 118 -8.48 8.24 3.02
C PHE A 118 -7.07 7.89 2.56
N VAL A 119 -6.19 8.89 2.64
CA VAL A 119 -4.76 8.75 2.39
C VAL A 119 -4.00 8.91 3.71
N LEU A 120 -2.92 8.14 3.88
CA LEU A 120 -2.01 8.27 5.01
C LEU A 120 -0.75 8.99 4.55
N ARG A 121 -0.60 10.26 4.92
CA ARG A 121 0.58 11.07 4.60
C ARG A 121 1.66 10.87 5.65
N ALA A 122 2.90 10.65 5.24
CA ALA A 122 4.05 10.53 6.13
C ALA A 122 4.89 11.81 6.12
N ILE A 123 5.25 12.29 7.31
CA ILE A 123 6.17 13.42 7.53
C ILE A 123 7.39 12.92 8.29
N ILE A 124 8.55 12.89 7.63
CA ILE A 124 9.81 12.49 8.25
C ILE A 124 10.25 13.59 9.22
N THR A 125 10.52 13.21 10.47
CA THR A 125 11.01 14.11 11.51
C THR A 125 12.54 14.04 11.62
N ASN A 126 13.15 15.08 12.17
CA ASN A 126 14.59 15.11 12.46
C ASN A 126 15.02 14.07 13.51
N ALA A 127 14.07 13.52 14.27
CA ALA A 127 14.32 12.51 15.30
C ALA A 127 14.39 11.08 14.74
N GLY A 128 14.30 10.89 13.41
CA GLY A 128 14.50 9.60 12.76
C GLY A 128 13.26 8.70 12.72
N TYR A 129 12.07 9.27 12.93
CA TYR A 129 10.78 8.60 12.72
C TYR A 129 9.88 9.44 11.81
N ALA A 130 8.80 8.84 11.31
CA ALA A 130 7.79 9.55 10.53
C ALA A 130 6.47 9.66 11.30
N GLU A 131 5.85 10.83 11.24
CA GLU A 131 4.48 11.04 11.70
C GLU A 131 3.52 10.71 10.56
N ILE A 132 2.45 9.97 10.87
CA ILE A 132 1.43 9.58 9.89
C ILE A 132 0.16 10.40 10.13
N ILE A 133 -0.25 11.16 9.12
CA ILE A 133 -1.44 12.01 9.14
C ILE A 133 -2.47 11.40 8.20
N ARG A 134 -3.67 11.14 8.72
CA ARG A 134 -4.82 10.75 7.89
C ARG A 134 -5.41 11.98 7.21
N LEU A 135 -5.62 11.88 5.91
CA LEU A 135 -6.33 12.84 5.10
C LEU A 135 -7.56 12.15 4.50
N ASP A 136 -8.74 12.52 4.98
CA ASP A 136 -10.00 12.04 4.41
C ASP A 136 -10.25 12.69 3.06
N MET A 137 -10.73 11.91 2.09
CA MET A 137 -11.06 12.41 0.77
C MET A 137 -12.53 12.83 0.74
N ASP A 138 -12.81 14.08 0.36
CA ASP A 138 -14.18 14.52 0.12
C ASP A 138 -14.66 13.96 -1.24
N HIS A 139 -15.86 13.38 -1.26
CA HIS A 139 -16.54 12.95 -2.49
C HIS A 139 -17.38 14.08 -3.07
#